data_AF-S4PN39-F1
#
_entry.id   AF-S4PN39-F1
#
_cell.length_a   1.000
_cell.length_b   1.000
_cell.length_c   1.000
_cell.angle_alpha   90.00
_cell.angle_beta   90.00
_cell.angle_gamma   90.00
#
_symmetry.space_group_name_H-M   'P 1'
#
loop_
_entity.id
_entity.type
_entity.pdbx_description
1 polymer ?
#
loop_
_entity_poly.entity_id
_entity_poly.type
_entity_poly.pdbx_seq_one_letter_code
_entity_poly.pdbx_strand_id
1 'polypeptide(L)' 'DSHSFPLESKRVPQFTRYGAYSAYEIYSAEEIRELVQYARVRGIRVIIEIDSPAHTGNGWQWGKEYGYGDLAVCVN' A
#
# COMPACT_ATOMS: atom_id res chain seq x y z
N ASP A 1 6.98 -2.45 1.58
CA ASP A 1 7.89 -3.60 1.68
C ASP A 1 7.52 -4.63 0.61
N SER A 2 8.41 -5.57 0.31
CA SER A 2 8.26 -6.51 -0.80
C SER A 2 7.10 -7.50 -0.63
N HIS A 3 6.74 -7.81 0.61
CA HIS A 3 5.84 -8.93 0.91
C HIS A 3 4.34 -8.62 0.85
N SER A 4 3.94 -7.36 1.02
CA SER A 4 2.54 -6.95 0.88
C SER A 4 2.39 -5.44 0.70
N PHE A 5 1.25 -5.04 0.13
CA PHE A 5 0.82 -3.65 0.04
C PHE A 5 -0.62 -3.51 0.56
N PRO A 6 -0.80 -3.29 1.88
CA PRO A 6 -2.13 -3.25 2.51
C PRO A 6 -2.77 -1.85 2.52
N LEU A 7 -2.03 -0.78 2.20
CA LEU A 7 -2.55 0.59 2.27
C LEU A 7 -3.51 0.89 1.12
N GLU A 8 -4.77 1.17 1.43
CA GLU A 8 -5.77 1.54 0.42
C GLU A 8 -5.43 2.86 -0.26
N SER A 9 -5.36 2.83 -1.60
CA SER A 9 -5.29 4.03 -2.43
C SER A 9 -6.52 4.13 -3.32
N LYS A 10 -7.31 5.19 -3.15
CA LYS A 10 -8.46 5.47 -4.03
C LYS A 10 -8.05 5.78 -5.47
N ARG A 11 -6.81 6.24 -5.69
CA ARG A 11 -6.29 6.57 -7.01
C ARG A 11 -5.69 5.36 -7.72
N VAL A 12 -5.11 4.43 -6.96
CA VAL A 12 -4.45 3.22 -7.47
C VAL A 12 -4.94 2.02 -6.65
N PRO A 13 -6.22 1.61 -6.81
CA PRO A 13 -6.79 0.48 -6.06
C PRO A 13 -6.10 -0.85 -6.37
N GLN A 14 -5.32 -0.91 -7.44
CA GLN A 14 -4.53 -2.07 -7.82
C GLN A 14 -3.48 -2.43 -6.76
N PHE A 15 -2.98 -1.48 -5.98
CA PHE A 15 -1.98 -1.76 -4.95
C PHE A 15 -2.49 -2.79 -3.92
N THR A 16 -3.66 -2.56 -3.34
CA THR A 16 -4.23 -3.52 -2.39
C THR A 16 -4.77 -4.76 -3.09
N ARG A 17 -5.35 -4.62 -4.29
CA ARG A 17 -5.88 -5.76 -5.06
C ARG A 17 -4.82 -6.82 -5.40
N TYR A 18 -3.59 -6.40 -5.72
CA TYR A 18 -2.48 -7.31 -6.07
C TYR A 18 -1.48 -7.50 -4.92
N GLY A 19 -1.58 -6.70 -3.86
CA GLY A 19 -0.56 -6.62 -2.82
C GLY A 19 -1.01 -7.00 -1.42
N ALA A 20 -2.30 -6.93 -1.07
CA ALA A 20 -2.77 -7.32 0.25
C ALA A 20 -2.77 -8.86 0.40
N TYR A 21 -2.53 -9.36 1.62
CA TYR A 21 -2.60 -10.80 1.88
C TYR A 21 -4.01 -11.37 1.72
N SER A 22 -5.01 -10.57 2.07
CA SER A 22 -6.42 -10.88 1.85
C SER A 22 -7.24 -9.60 1.77
N ALA A 23 -8.52 -9.73 1.39
CA ALA A 23 -9.46 -8.61 1.35
C ALA A 23 -9.75 -7.99 2.74
N TYR A 24 -9.41 -8.69 3.82
CA TYR A 24 -9.59 -8.22 5.19
C TYR A 24 -8.30 -7.66 5.81
N GLU A 25 -7.15 -7.88 5.17
CA GLU A 25 -5.84 -7.41 5.64
C GLU A 25 -5.41 -6.16 4.88
N ILE A 26 -6.26 -5.14 4.96
CA ILE A 26 -6.05 -3.83 4.35
C ILE A 26 -6.19 -2.73 5.40
N TYR A 27 -5.51 -1.61 5.18
CA TYR A 27 -5.76 -0.37 5.89
C TYR A 27 -6.58 0.55 5.00
N SER A 28 -7.88 0.62 5.25
CA SER A 28 -8.80 1.51 4.54
C SER A 28 -8.51 2.98 4.82
N ALA A 29 -8.97 3.86 3.94
CA ALA A 29 -8.83 5.30 4.15
C ALA A 29 -9.49 5.79 5.45
N GLU A 30 -10.51 5.08 5.96
CA GLU A 30 -11.16 5.45 7.22
C GLU A 30 -10.36 5.00 8.44
N GLU A 31 -9.87 3.76 8.46
CA GLU A 31 -9.01 3.27 9.54
C GLU A 31 -7.74 4.13 9.69
N ILE A 32 -7.16 4.59 8.58
CA ILE A 32 -6.02 5.52 8.62
C ILE A 32 -6.42 6.87 9.23
N ARG A 33 -7.61 7.41 8.92
CA ARG A 33 -8.09 8.67 9.55
C ARG A 33 -8.29 8.50 11.05
N GLU A 34 -8.90 7.40 11.46
CA GLU A 34 -9.11 7.08 12.87
C GLU A 34 -7.78 6.94 13.61
N LEU A 35 -6.81 6.24 13.02
CA LEU A 35 -5.45 6.10 13.57
C LEU A 35 -4.75 7.46 13.72
N VAL A 36 -4.79 8.30 12.68
CA VAL A 36 -4.21 9.65 12.71
C VAL A 36 -4.87 10.51 13.79
N GLN A 37 -6.21 10.45 13.91
CA GLN A 37 -6.93 11.18 14.95
C GLN A 37 -6.58 10.68 16.35
N TYR A 38 -6.47 9.36 16.52
CA TYR A 38 -6.08 8.72 17.78
C TYR A 38 -4.68 9.16 18.22
N ALA A 39 -3.73 9.22 17.30
CA ALA A 39 -2.38 9.73 17.55
C ALA A 39 -2.36 11.25 17.82
N ARG A 40 -3.17 12.04 17.09
CA ARG A 40 -3.22 13.50 17.21
C ARG A 40 -3.58 13.95 18.62
N VAL A 41 -4.60 13.35 19.24
CA VAL A 41 -5.01 13.70 20.62
C VAL A 41 -3.99 13.30 21.68
N ARG A 42 -2.94 12.55 21.29
CA ARG A 42 -1.82 12.13 22.14
C ARG A 42 -0.53 12.88 21.83
N GLY A 43 -0.56 13.89 20.96
CA GLY A 43 0.63 14.64 20.56
C GLY A 43 1.61 13.84 19.70
N ILE A 44 1.14 12.76 19.05
CA ILE A 44 1.96 11.89 18.20
C ILE A 44 1.74 12.27 16.74
N ARG A 45 2.84 12.46 15.98
CA ARG A 45 2.80 12.67 14.53
C ARG A 45 2.92 11.34 13.81
N VAL A 46 1.93 11.01 12.98
CA VAL A 46 1.99 9.86 12.07
C VAL A 46 2.69 10.27 10.79
N ILE A 47 3.68 9.49 10.35
CA ILE A 47 4.42 9.68 9.10
C ILE A 47 4.27 8.38 8.31
N ILE A 48 3.80 8.48 7.06
CA ILE A 48 3.67 7.32 6.16
C ILE A 48 4.95 7.19 5.34
N GLU A 49 5.44 5.97 5.23
CA GLU A 49 6.55 5.58 4.37
C GLU A 49 6.05 4.71 3.22
N ILE A 50 6.50 5.02 2.00
CA ILE A 50 6.37 4.16 0.83
C ILE A 50 7.79 4.01 0.27
N ASP A 51 8.45 2.92 0.65
CA ASP A 51 9.83 2.65 0.24
C ASP A 51 9.89 2.26 -1.26
N SER A 52 10.90 2.79 -1.95
CA SER A 52 11.20 2.56 -3.36
C SER A 52 12.62 3.05 -3.69
N PRO A 53 13.32 2.48 -4.70
CA PRO A 53 12.88 1.43 -5.63
C PRO A 53 13.16 -0.01 -5.14
N ALA A 54 13.83 -0.18 -3.99
CA ALA A 54 13.96 -1.47 -3.32
C ALA A 54 12.77 -1.68 -2.36
N HIS A 55 12.66 -2.89 -1.80
CA HIS A 55 11.53 -3.28 -0.94
C HIS A 55 10.15 -3.05 -1.59
N THR A 56 10.10 -3.14 -2.92
CA THR A 56 8.88 -3.10 -3.74
C THR A 56 8.68 -4.45 -4.40
N GLY A 57 7.54 -5.09 -4.15
CA GLY A 57 7.19 -6.39 -4.71
C GLY A 57 5.68 -6.50 -4.87
N ASN A 58 5.04 -7.21 -3.95
CA ASN A 58 3.59 -7.37 -3.94
C ASN A 58 2.85 -6.03 -4.00
N GLY A 59 1.86 -5.93 -4.89
CA GLY A 59 1.14 -4.70 -5.20
C GLY A 59 1.65 -3.96 -6.44
N TRP A 60 2.81 -4.32 -7.00
CA TRP A 60 3.36 -3.69 -8.21
C TRP A 60 3.13 -4.51 -9.50
N GLN A 61 2.55 -5.71 -9.39
CA GLN A 61 2.34 -6.63 -10.53
C GLN A 61 1.34 -6.12 -11.58
N TRP A 62 0.47 -5.16 -11.23
CA TRP A 62 -0.62 -4.72 -12.10
C TRP A 62 -0.13 -4.00 -13.36
N GLY A 63 1.11 -3.50 -13.42
CA GLY A 63 1.60 -2.71 -14.55
C GLY A 63 1.42 -3.35 -15.93
N LYS A 64 1.69 -4.65 -16.03
CA LYS A 64 1.57 -5.41 -17.29
C LYS A 64 0.14 -5.41 -17.83
N GLU A 65 -0.85 -5.62 -16.96
CA GLU A 65 -2.26 -5.68 -17.34
C GLU A 65 -2.80 -4.32 -17.84
N TYR A 66 -2.20 -3.21 -17.38
CA TYR A 66 -2.63 -1.85 -17.71
C TYR A 66 -1.72 -1.15 -18.72
N GLY A 67 -0.79 -1.87 -19.37
CA GLY A 67 0.06 -1.34 -20.44
C GLY A 67 1.26 -0.51 -19.97
N TYR A 68 1.64 -0.59 -18.69
CA TYR A 68 2.81 0.11 -18.12
C TYR A 68 4.07 -0.75 -18.07
N GLY A 69 3.99 -2.02 -18.48
CA GLY A 69 5.10 -2.97 -18.39
C GLY A 69 5.38 -3.41 -16.95
N ASP A 70 6.62 -3.82 -16.68
CA ASP A 70 7.05 -4.23 -15.35
C ASP A 70 7.36 -3.02 -14.48
N LEU A 71 6.56 -2.79 -13.43
CA LEU A 71 6.75 -1.70 -12.47
C LEU A 71 7.78 -2.02 -11.38
N ALA A 72 8.08 -3.31 -11.20
CA ALA A 72 9.09 -3.81 -10.28
C ALA A 72 9.81 -5.00 -10.92
N VAL A 73 11.11 -5.16 -10.62
CA VAL A 73 11.95 -6.21 -11.21
C VAL A 73 11.80 -7.55 -10.48
N CYS A 74 11.60 -7.49 -9.16
CA CYS A 74 11.48 -8.66 -8.29
C CYS A 74 10.08 -8.68 -7.65
N VAL A 75 9.17 -9.41 -8.28
CA VAL A 75 7.80 -9.66 -7.79
C VAL A 75 7.61 -11.16 -7.67
N ASN A 76 6.97 -11.60 -6.56
CA ASN A 76 6.60 -13.01 -6.36
C ASN A 76 5.48 -13.44 -7.31
#